data_AF-A0A8T5UK65-F1
#
_entry.id   AF-A0A8T5UK65-F1
#
_cell.length_a   1.000
_cell.length_b   1.000
_cell.length_c   1.000
_cell.angle_alpha   90.00
_cell.angle_beta   90.00
_cell.angle_gamma   90.00
#
_symmetry.space_group_name_H-M   'P 1'
#
loop_
_entity.id
_entity.type
_entity.pdbx_description
1 polymer ?
#
loop_
_entity_poly.entity_id
_entity_poly.type
_entity_poly.pdbx_seq_one_letter_code
_entity_poly.pdbx_strand_id
1 'polypeptide(L)'
;MSEIEVETSTSKLNVLFWAMYDLANTIYSMVIVSLIIFRYIVVIGQLEHGMTYGQASLVFGLVQGIMQGLLAICVPILGAFS
;
A
#
# COMPACT_ATOMS: atom_id res chain seq x y z
N MET A 1 39.36 10.25 17.27
CA MET A 1 39.13 8.83 17.60
C MET A 1 37.97 8.41 16.73
N SER A 2 38.25 7.75 15.60
CA SER A 2 37.23 7.28 14.69
C SER A 2 36.39 6.23 15.40
N GLU A 3 35.10 6.50 15.60
CA GLU A 3 34.12 5.48 16.00
C GLU A 3 34.17 4.38 14.95
N ILE A 4 34.80 3.25 15.31
CA ILE A 4 34.71 2.04 14.53
C ILE A 4 33.32 1.51 14.83
N GLU A 5 32.37 1.75 13.93
CA GLU A 5 31.09 1.05 13.92
C GLU A 5 31.40 -0.44 13.87
N VAL A 6 31.32 -1.10 15.03
CA VAL A 6 31.47 -2.55 15.11
C VAL A 6 30.25 -3.12 14.40
N GLU A 7 30.45 -3.62 13.18
CA GLU A 7 29.44 -4.40 12.46
C GLU A 7 28.99 -5.53 13.40
N THR A 8 27.81 -5.34 13.99
CA THR A 8 27.25 -6.31 14.91
C THR A 8 26.85 -7.50 14.05
N SER A 9 27.46 -8.67 14.29
CA SER A 9 27.14 -9.88 13.53
C SER A 9 25.64 -10.12 13.61
N THR A 10 24.92 -9.80 12.54
CA THR A 10 23.46 -9.79 12.57
C THR A 10 23.01 -11.24 12.51
N SER A 11 22.50 -11.75 13.64
CA SER A 11 21.88 -13.06 13.68
C SER A 11 20.73 -13.11 12.67
N LYS A 12 20.55 -14.24 11.98
CA LYS A 12 19.43 -14.47 11.04
C LYS A 12 18.07 -14.16 11.69
N LEU A 13 17.98 -14.35 13.00
CA LEU A 13 16.78 -14.08 13.81
C LEU A 13 16.54 -12.56 13.96
N ASN A 14 17.61 -11.77 14.05
CA ASN A 14 17.53 -10.31 14.07
C ASN A 14 17.11 -9.76 12.69
N VAL A 15 17.64 -10.32 11.59
CA VAL A 15 17.19 -9.98 10.22
C VAL A 15 15.69 -10.23 10.07
N LEU A 16 15.19 -11.37 10.55
CA LEU A 16 13.77 -11.69 10.50
C LEU A 16 12.93 -10.66 11.28
N PHE A 17 13.35 -10.27 12.48
CA PHE A 17 12.63 -9.26 13.26
C PHE A 17 12.59 -7.90 12.56
N TRP A 18 13.69 -7.47 11.96
CA TRP A 18 13.73 -6.24 11.16
C TRP A 18 12.82 -6.33 9.93
N ALA A 19 12.86 -7.44 9.19
CA ALA A 19 11.98 -7.64 8.04
C ALA A 19 10.49 -7.65 8.45
N MET A 20 10.15 -8.27 9.57
CA MET A 20 8.78 -8.27 10.12
C MET A 20 8.35 -6.87 10.59
N TYR A 21 9.26 -6.10 11.16
CA TYR A 21 9.02 -4.72 11.55
C TYR A 21 8.72 -3.84 10.33
N ASP A 22 9.52 -3.95 9.27
CA ASP A 22 9.29 -3.22 8.01
C ASP A 22 7.99 -3.64 7.32
N LEU A 23 7.68 -4.94 7.34
CA LEU A 23 6.41 -5.45 6.85
C LEU A 23 5.23 -4.85 7.64
N ALA A 24 5.31 -4.81 8.97
CA ALA A 24 4.28 -4.24 9.82
C ALA A 24 4.07 -2.75 9.52
N ASN A 25 5.16 -1.99 9.36
CA ASN A 25 5.11 -0.57 9.00
C ASN A 25 4.48 -0.35 7.61
N THR A 26 4.81 -1.21 6.65
CA THR A 26 4.24 -1.16 5.30
C THR A 26 2.74 -1.43 5.32
N ILE A 27 2.29 -2.48 6.01
CA ILE A 27 0.87 -2.80 6.15
C ILE A 27 0.13 -1.67 6.86
N TYR A 28 0.66 -1.18 7.98
CA TYR A 28 0.05 -0.08 8.73
C TYR A 28 -0.13 1.17 7.86
N SER A 29 0.93 1.57 7.16
CA SER A 29 0.90 2.72 6.25
C SER A 29 -0.12 2.53 5.13
N MET A 30 -0.15 1.35 4.50
CA MET A 30 -1.09 1.05 3.42
C MET A 30 -2.55 1.06 3.89
N VAL A 31 -2.83 0.57 5.10
CA VAL A 31 -4.18 0.62 5.69
C VAL A 31 -4.62 2.06 5.88
N ILE A 32 -3.79 2.93 6.47
CA ILE A 32 -4.12 4.35 6.64
C ILE A 32 -4.39 5.02 5.30
N VAL A 33 -3.53 4.79 4.30
CA VAL A 33 -3.70 5.35 2.96
C VAL A 33 -5.03 4.88 2.35
N SER A 34 -5.36 3.59 2.46
CA SER A 34 -6.61 3.04 1.91
C SER A 34 -7.87 3.65 2.54
N LEU A 35 -7.83 3.95 3.84
CA LEU A 35 -8.97 4.56 4.56
C LEU A 35 -9.18 6.01 4.13
N ILE A 36 -8.10 6.74 3.86
CA ILE A 36 -8.16 8.17 3.52
C ILE A 36 -8.50 8.37 2.05
N ILE A 37 -7.98 7.53 1.15
CA ILE A 37 -8.08 7.76 -0.31
C ILE A 37 -9.52 7.74 -0.82
N PHE A 38 -10.36 6.85 -0.26
CA PHE A 38 -11.79 6.79 -0.61
C PHE A 38 -12.49 8.11 -0.30
N ARG A 39 -12.29 8.61 0.92
CA ARG A 39 -12.91 9.85 1.37
C ARG A 39 -12.38 11.05 0.59
N TYR A 40 -11.09 11.06 0.26
CA TYR A 40 -10.46 12.10 -0.54
C TYR A 40 -11.08 12.19 -1.95
N ILE A 41 -11.22 11.06 -2.65
CA ILE A 41 -11.79 11.02 -4.00
C ILE A 41 -13.27 11.42 -4.00
N VAL A 42 -14.03 11.01 -2.99
CA VAL A 42 -15.42 11.45 -2.83
C VAL A 42 -15.50 12.97 -2.64
N VAL A 43 -14.66 13.55 -1.78
CA VAL A 43 -14.63 14.99 -1.52
C VAL A 43 -14.28 15.77 -2.80
N ILE A 44 -13.27 15.34 -3.56
CA ILE A 44 -12.91 15.98 -4.83
C ILE A 44 -14.05 15.86 -5.84
N GLY A 45 -14.63 14.67 -6.01
CA GLY A 45 -15.74 14.45 -6.94
C GLY A 45 -16.93 15.36 -6.63
N GLN A 46 -17.22 15.58 -5.35
CA GLN A 46 -18.30 16.46 -4.90
C GLN A 46 -17.96 17.95 -5.07
N LEU A 47 -16.75 18.38 -4.69
CA LEU A 47 -16.35 19.79 -4.67
C LEU A 47 -15.97 20.33 -6.05
N GLU A 48 -15.23 19.56 -6.85
CA GLU A 48 -14.68 20.02 -8.12
C GLU A 48 -15.57 19.66 -9.31
N HIS A 49 -16.28 18.54 -9.23
CA HIS A 49 -17.09 18.02 -10.33
C HIS A 49 -18.60 18.05 -10.05
N GLY A 50 -19.03 18.52 -8.87
CA GLY A 50 -20.44 18.60 -8.49
C GLY A 50 -21.14 17.23 -8.46
N MET A 51 -20.37 16.13 -8.37
CA MET A 51 -20.92 14.79 -8.40
C MET A 51 -21.69 14.49 -7.12
N THR A 52 -22.73 13.67 -7.23
CA THR A 52 -23.37 13.10 -6.04
C THR A 52 -22.45 12.04 -5.41
N TYR A 53 -22.63 11.78 -4.11
CA TYR A 53 -21.88 10.73 -3.40
C TYR A 53 -21.96 9.38 -4.12
N GLY A 54 -23.15 9.03 -4.64
CA GLY A 54 -23.37 7.80 -5.40
C GLY A 54 -22.53 7.73 -6.67
N GLN A 55 -22.43 8.82 -7.44
CA GLN A 55 -21.64 8.85 -8.66
C GLN A 55 -20.13 8.75 -8.36
N ALA A 56 -19.62 9.53 -7.41
CA ALA A 56 -18.21 9.52 -7.05
C ALA A 56 -17.77 8.15 -6.50
N SER A 57 -18.59 7.53 -5.65
CA SER A 57 -18.34 6.19 -5.11
C SER A 57 -18.38 5.10 -6.18
N LEU A 58 -19.28 5.21 -7.17
CA LEU A 58 -19.36 4.26 -8.28
C LEU A 58 -18.12 4.36 -9.18
N VAL A 59 -17.66 5.57 -9.50
CA VAL A 59 -16.41 5.80 -10.26
C VAL A 59 -15.21 5.20 -9.52
N PHE A 60 -15.07 5.49 -8.21
CA PHE A 60 -13.99 4.92 -7.41
C PHE A 60 -14.06 3.38 -7.38
N GLY A 61 -15.25 2.81 -7.17
CA GLY A 61 -15.45 1.36 -7.15
C GLY A 61 -15.10 0.69 -8.48
N LEU A 62 -15.43 1.32 -9.61
CA LEU A 62 -15.04 0.85 -10.95
C LEU A 62 -13.53 0.82 -11.12
N VAL A 63 -12.85 1.92 -10.79
CA VAL A 63 -11.38 2.00 -10.88
C VAL A 63 -10.73 0.97 -9.96
N GLN A 64 -11.20 0.85 -8.73
CA GLN A 64 -10.69 -0.15 -7.78
C GLN A 64 -10.90 -1.57 -8.32
N GLY A 65 -12.07 -1.88 -8.88
CA GLY A 65 -12.35 -3.18 -9.49
C GLY A 65 -11.40 -3.51 -10.65
N ILE A 66 -11.14 -2.56 -11.55
CA ILE A 66 -10.18 -2.73 -12.65
C ILE A 66 -8.78 -3.00 -12.10
N MET A 67 -8.34 -2.23 -11.10
CA MET A 67 -7.03 -2.41 -10.48
C MET A 67 -6.88 -3.79 -9.82
N GLN A 68 -7.92 -4.27 -9.13
CA GLN A 68 -7.92 -5.60 -8.54
C GLN A 68 -7.87 -6.70 -9.61
N GLY A 69 -8.57 -6.51 -10.74
CA GLY A 69 -8.50 -7.40 -11.89
C GLY A 69 -7.09 -7.48 -12.49
N LEU A 70 -6.43 -6.32 -12.67
CA LEU A 70 -5.05 -6.26 -13.15
C LEU A 70 -4.09 -6.96 -12.17
N LEU A 71 -4.22 -6.69 -10.86
CA LEU A 71 -3.39 -7.35 -9.85
C LEU A 71 -3.60 -8.86 -9.82
N ALA A 72 -4.83 -9.34 -9.98
CA ALA A 72 -5.12 -10.78 -10.04
C ALA A 72 -4.41 -11.49 -11.21
N ILE A 73 -4.13 -10.77 -12.30
CA ILE A 73 -3.37 -11.28 -13.45
C ILE A 73 -1.86 -11.12 -13.24
N CYS A 74 -1.42 -9.95 -12.77
CA CYS A 74 0.01 -9.64 -12.62
C CYS A 74 0.69 -10.43 -11.50
N VAL A 75 0.00 -10.69 -10.38
CA VAL A 75 0.58 -11.38 -9.22
C VAL A 75 1.05 -12.81 -9.56
N PRO A 76 0.24 -13.67 -10.21
CA PRO A 76 0.71 -14.98 -10.67
C PRO A 76 1.87 -14.90 -11.65
N ILE A 77 1.87 -13.93 -12.56
CA ILE A 77 2.93 -13.75 -13.55
C ILE A 77 4.25 -13.41 -12.86
N LEU A 78 4.25 -12.43 -11.96
CA LEU A 78 5.44 -12.04 -11.20
C LEU A 78 5.91 -13.15 -10.26
N GLY A 79 4.99 -13.87 -9.63
CA GLY A 79 5.30 -15.03 -8.80
C GLY A 79 5.91 -16.21 -9.58
N ALA A 80 5.66 -16.30 -10.89
CA ALA A 80 6.31 -17.29 -11.74
C ALA A 80 7.77 -16.92 -12.12
N PHE A 81 8.17 -15.66 -11.93
CA PHE A 81 9.54 -15.18 -12.21
C PHE A 81 10.45 -15.12 -10.97
N SER A 82 9.92 -15.34 -9.76
CA SER A 82 10.70 -15.41 -8.50
C SER A 82 11.00 -16.84 -8.09
#